data_AF-A0A3D4B5C5-F1
#
_entry.id   AF-A0A3D4B5C5-F1
#
_cell.length_a   1.000
_cell.length_b   1.000
_cell.length_c   1.000
_cell.angle_alpha   90.00
_cell.angle_beta   90.00
_cell.angle_gamma   90.00
#
_symmetry.space_group_name_H-M   'P 1'
#
loop_
_entity.id
_entity.type
_entity.pdbx_description
1 polymer ?
#
loop_
_entity_poly.entity_id
_entity_poly.type
_entity_poly.pdbx_seq_one_letter_code
_entity_poly.pdbx_strand_id
1 'polypeptide(L)' 'STHPQLRRWPMEIDGRIAQMIAPPVIRDDDDQVFRSVPRLGEHTARIKAEFAKNGGSTHE' A
#
# COMPACT_ATOMS: atom_id res chain seq x y z
N SER A 1 5.98 25.90 -0.57
CA SER A 1 7.12 25.66 0.34
C SER A 1 7.85 24.41 -0.15
N THR A 2 9.07 24.55 -0.68
CA THR A 2 9.85 23.44 -1.25
C THR A 2 11.13 23.31 -0.45
N HIS A 3 11.17 22.33 0.46
CA HIS A 3 12.38 22.06 1.24
C HIS A 3 13.31 21.14 0.43
N PRO A 4 14.59 21.50 0.23
CA PRO A 4 15.48 20.76 -0.67
C PRO A 4 15.76 19.32 -0.22
N GLN A 5 15.66 19.06 1.09
CA GLN A 5 15.93 17.75 1.67
C GLN A 5 14.68 16.87 1.83
N LEU A 6 13.49 17.38 1.48
CA LEU A 6 12.26 16.61 1.56
C LEU A 6 12.19 15.63 0.39
N ARG A 7 12.42 14.36 0.68
CA ARG A 7 12.32 13.27 -0.30
C ARG A 7 10.86 13.01 -0.66
N ARG A 8 10.63 12.74 -1.94
CA ARG A 8 9.33 12.33 -2.48
C ARG A 8 9.49 11.10 -3.33
N TRP A 9 8.52 10.20 -3.24
CA TRP A 9 8.43 9.00 -4.07
C TRP A 9 7.20 9.11 -4.97
N PRO A 10 7.28 8.64 -6.23
CA PRO A 10 6.11 8.57 -7.08
C PRO A 10 5.14 7.51 -6.57
N MET A 11 3.85 7.75 -6.78
CA MET A 11 2.77 6.80 -6.57
C MET A 11 1.78 6.91 -7.72
N GLU A 12 1.42 5.78 -8.31
CA GLU A 12 0.40 5.73 -9.36
C GLU A 12 -1.00 5.73 -8.72
N ILE A 13 -1.89 6.57 -9.26
CA ILE A 13 -3.29 6.71 -8.84
C ILE A 13 -4.14 6.97 -10.10
N ASP A 14 -4.93 5.98 -10.51
CA ASP A 14 -5.87 6.05 -11.64
C ASP A 14 -5.26 6.64 -12.93
N GLY A 15 -4.09 6.14 -13.34
CA GLY A 15 -3.32 6.55 -14.50
C GLY A 15 -2.50 7.83 -14.31
N ARG A 16 -2.50 8.41 -13.11
CA ARG A 16 -1.76 9.65 -12.78
C ARG A 16 -0.64 9.37 -11.79
N ILE A 17 0.40 10.19 -11.80
CA ILE A 17 1.50 10.09 -10.82
C ILE A 17 1.36 11.19 -9.78
N ALA A 18 1.19 10.79 -8.52
CA ALA A 18 1.29 11.68 -7.36
C ALA A 18 2.70 11.66 -6.77
N GLN A 19 3.17 12.83 -6.30
CA GLN A 19 4.46 12.98 -5.62
C GLN A 19 4.25 12.92 -4.11
N MET A 20 4.32 11.71 -3.57
CA MET A 20 4.09 11.40 -2.15
C MET A 20 5.34 11.71 -1.32
N ILE A 21 5.18 12.01 -0.03
CA ILE A 21 6.31 12.09 0.89
C ILE A 21 6.90 10.69 1.07
N ALA A 22 8.22 10.57 0.89
CA ALA A 22 8.90 9.30 1.03
C ALA A 22 8.89 8.83 2.51
N PRO A 23 8.96 7.51 2.77
CA PRO A 23 9.10 6.99 4.12
C PRO A 23 10.34 7.56 4.82
N PRO A 24 10.29 7.78 6.15
CA PRO A 24 11.43 8.33 6.89
C PRO A 24 12.58 7.34 7.01
N VAL A 25 12.29 6.03 7.02
CA VAL A 25 13.27 4.95 7.00
C VAL A 25 13.74 4.72 5.57
N ILE A 26 15.05 4.49 5.41
CA ILE A 26 15.70 4.18 4.13
C ILE A 26 16.35 2.82 4.26
N ARG A 27 16.12 1.96 3.27
CA ARG A 27 16.77 0.66 3.13
C ARG A 27 17.49 0.59 1.79
N ASP A 28 18.53 -0.22 1.73
CA ASP A 28 19.31 -0.40 0.49
C ASP A 28 18.49 -1.10 -0.62
N ASP A 29 17.43 -1.81 -0.24
CA ASP A 29 16.51 -2.54 -1.12
C ASP A 29 15.21 -1.76 -1.43
N ASP A 30 15.16 -0.46 -1.15
CA ASP A 30 13.98 0.36 -1.49
C ASP A 30 13.88 0.63 -3.00
N ASP A 31 12.75 0.26 -3.60
CA ASP A 31 12.41 0.60 -5.00
C ASP A 31 12.15 2.11 -5.21
N GLN A 32 12.09 2.89 -4.13
CA GLN A 32 11.84 4.34 -4.12
C GLN A 32 10.55 4.78 -4.83
N VAL A 33 9.56 3.90 -4.88
CA VAL A 33 8.23 4.11 -5.45
C VAL A 33 7.21 3.45 -4.54
N PHE A 34 6.04 4.05 -4.42
CA PHE A 34 4.91 3.38 -3.80
C PHE A 34 4.14 2.56 -4.83
N ARG A 35 3.65 1.39 -4.41
CA ARG A 35 2.66 0.66 -5.18
C ARG A 35 1.38 1.51 -5.33
N SER A 36 0.64 1.23 -6.39
CA SER A 36 -0.64 1.91 -6.66
C SER A 36 -1.60 1.73 -5.49
N VAL A 37 -2.44 2.75 -5.28
CA VAL A 37 -3.50 2.71 -4.27
C VAL A 37 -4.60 1.78 -4.77
N PRO A 38 -4.99 0.75 -3.99
CA PRO A 38 -6.07 -0.13 -4.42
C PRO A 38 -7.38 0.64 -4.52
N ARG A 39 -8.20 0.30 -5.52
CA ARG A 39 -9.54 0.87 -5.63
C ARG A 39 -10.42 0.41 -4.47
N LEU A 40 -11.48 1.16 -4.21
CA LEU A 40 -12.48 0.76 -3.22
C LEU A 40 -13.06 -0.61 -3.59
N GLY A 41 -12.92 -1.57 -2.67
CA GLY A 41 -13.42 -2.93 -2.84
C GLY A 41 -12.51 -3.89 -3.62
N GLU A 42 -11.36 -3.43 -4.14
CA GLU A 42 -10.51 -4.22 -5.04
C GLU A 42 -10.06 -5.57 -4.46
N HIS A 43 -9.81 -5.63 -3.15
CA HIS A 43 -9.35 -6.85 -2.48
C HIS A 43 -10.42 -7.51 -1.60
N THR A 44 -11.65 -6.98 -1.55
CA THR A 44 -12.67 -7.43 -0.59
C THR A 44 -13.01 -8.91 -0.72
N ALA A 45 -13.22 -9.41 -1.95
CA ALA A 45 -13.56 -10.81 -2.17
C ALA A 45 -12.43 -11.77 -1.74
N ARG A 46 -11.18 -11.42 -2.08
CA ARG A 46 -9.99 -12.21 -1.71
C ARG A 46 -9.82 -12.27 -0.20
N ILE A 47 -9.93 -11.12 0.48
CA ILE A 47 -9.83 -11.03 1.95
C ILE A 47 -10.92 -11.91 2.59
N LYS A 48 -12.18 -11.81 2.14
CA LYS A 48 -13.26 -12.67 2.67
C LYS A 48 -12.94 -14.16 2.52
N ALA A 49 -12.43 -14.58 1.37
CA ALA A 49 -12.09 -15.97 1.10
C ALA A 49 -10.93 -16.48 1.98
N GLU A 50 -9.93 -15.64 2.24
CA GLU A 50 -8.77 -15.96 3.09
C GLU A 50 -9.20 -16.32 4.51
N PHE A 51 -10.13 -15.57 5.09
CA PHE A 51 -10.57 -15.74 6.47
C PHE A 51 -11.79 -16.66 6.65
N ALA A 52 -12.48 -17.05 5.57
CA ALA A 52 -13.68 -17.89 5.65
C ALA A 52 -13.44 -19.29 6.26
N LYS A 53 -12.20 -19.79 6.26
CA LYS A 53 -11.86 -21.14 6.76
C LYS A 53 -11.48 -21.17 8.25
N ASN A 54 -11.26 -20.03 8.89
CA ASN A 54 -10.78 -19.95 10.29
C ASN A 54 -11.89 -19.63 11.31
N GLY A 55 -13.14 -19.47 10.87
CA GLY A 55 -14.29 -19.21 11.75
C GLY A 55 -15.00 -20.45 12.30
N GLY A 56 -14.45 -21.66 12.07
CA GLY A 56 -15.12 -22.94 12.32
C GLY A 56 -14.33 -23.95 13.14
N SER A 57 -13.37 -23.53 13.98
CA SER A 57 -12.86 -24.39 15.06
C SER A 57 -13.72 -24.19 16.29
N THR A 58 -14.83 -24.92 16.34
CA THR A 58 -15.60 -25.17 17.55
C THR A 58 -14.66 -25.76 18.62
N HIS A 59 -14.43 -25.02 19.70
CA HIS A 59 -14.03 -25.61 20.96
C HIS A 59 -15.30 -26.06 21.67
N GLU A 60 -15.61 -27.36 21.56
CA GLU A 60 -16.36 -28.10 22.59
C GLU A 60 -15.38 -28.51 23.70
#